data_AF-M0MSG9-F1
#
_entry.id   AF-M0MSG9-F1
#
_cell.length_a   1.000
_cell.length_b   1.000
_cell.length_c   1.000
_cell.angle_alpha   90.00
_cell.angle_beta   90.00
_cell.angle_gamma   90.00
#
_symmetry.space_group_name_H-M   'P 1'
#
loop_
_entity.id
_entity.type
_entity.pdbx_description
1 polymer ?
#
loop_
_entity_poly.entity_id
_entity_poly.type
_entity_poly.pdbx_seq_one_letter_code
_entity_poly.pdbx_strand_id
1 'polypeptide(L)'
;MSKGVEVSRRTFMAGAATTAFAAGFSDSILGAPMNEQVNGAGQSQGDRFGRPGYPSRKAERAWAEEEYDHYQRMHNPDIFAQQGSPTSPTFSQTKNAVKDYGADPKGNRPVSEDIPSTIPDSTVIVFPPGTYLISGTWTINAKGVGGIVGAGYKKASGPPKPGKQAATFVAAGNSRTQIQFIAQTGLFANVVLDQTRENNSMGMVLETDGFNQIRDVRYIGTQDNTGAGVADSLEIPLCALRATQEQANVRAERVVGQYVGLPSDKESGGAPFFWVGSSHKGIAQIGHCVVRGAADNGLYGGRTPGDVQVKGGKFINNAVSQLRYSGRGSWADGVTLVVDAKNYKGPVASQGYNEKFGTHGIKIERGNEAPSKPSGAVLRNADIKLLSEGSQGVGAGIRVRGSSGALKVENSRIVNNLDCPSVIAEEPGGGYSGATAPAPHNLAITDSLFTGSNGEIKVTGRENSLIRNTCIKAPGASSSSIGGMRIGNNVSFGKQCAGGLRAPDKVGSAGNLSTVPIPNGTFGGGPGGGPYYDIFSSLKERDVSNNKDGGLLGNFLNGIKKAVGGLFMVIIGGILIILIACALIFSIYAIFLYLIYKIFLT
;
A
#
# COMPACT_ATOMS: atom_id res chain seq x y z
N MET A 1 -6.60 26.85 51.02
CA MET A 1 -5.92 27.48 52.17
C MET A 1 -4.72 26.60 52.49
N SER A 2 -3.55 26.86 51.90
CA SER A 2 -2.46 27.72 52.44
C SER A 2 -1.92 27.14 53.76
N LYS A 3 -0.64 26.83 54.00
CA LYS A 3 0.72 27.07 53.45
C LYS A 3 1.59 26.04 54.24
N GLY A 4 2.78 25.58 53.89
CA GLY A 4 3.77 25.93 52.87
C GLY A 4 5.19 25.64 53.42
N VAL A 5 6.10 25.29 52.51
CA VAL A 5 7.57 25.55 52.50
C VAL A 5 8.42 24.68 53.46
N GLU A 6 9.26 23.71 53.05
CA GLU A 6 10.36 23.60 52.05
C GLU A 6 11.74 24.02 52.59
N VAL A 7 12.72 23.09 52.65
CA VAL A 7 14.19 23.27 52.39
C VAL A 7 14.78 21.85 52.16
N SER A 8 15.24 21.41 50.98
CA SER A 8 16.44 21.71 50.15
C SER A 8 17.76 20.98 50.51
N ARG A 9 18.28 20.28 49.47
CA ARG A 9 19.68 20.14 48.99
C ARG A 9 20.62 19.02 49.48
N ARG A 10 21.03 18.25 48.45
CA ARG A 10 22.40 17.82 48.07
C ARG A 10 23.12 16.77 48.93
N THR A 11 23.49 15.68 48.27
CA THR A 11 24.89 15.28 47.92
C THR A 11 24.98 13.76 47.92
N PHE A 12 25.35 13.12 46.81
CA PHE A 12 26.35 12.05 46.83
C PHE A 12 26.91 11.79 45.42
N MET A 13 28.22 11.97 45.27
CA MET A 13 29.08 11.59 44.15
C MET A 13 30.40 11.08 44.73
N ALA A 14 31.17 10.36 43.90
CA ALA A 14 32.46 9.68 44.15
C ALA A 14 32.33 8.33 44.86
N GLY A 15 32.91 7.21 44.42
CA GLY A 15 33.95 6.86 43.44
C GLY A 15 34.02 5.32 43.38
N ALA A 16 34.83 4.59 42.62
CA ALA A 16 35.99 4.88 41.80
C ALA A 16 36.13 3.72 40.77
N ALA A 17 36.96 3.97 39.76
CA ALA A 17 37.23 3.11 38.61
C ALA A 17 38.07 1.87 38.94
N THR A 18 37.91 0.80 38.13
CA THR A 18 39.06 0.01 37.67
C THR A 18 38.77 -0.57 36.29
N THR A 19 39.74 -0.40 35.40
CA THR A 19 39.79 -0.70 33.97
C THR A 19 40.24 -2.14 33.73
N ALA A 20 39.61 -2.86 32.80
CA ALA A 20 40.26 -3.92 32.04
C ALA A 20 39.59 -4.07 30.67
N PHE A 21 40.40 -3.91 29.63
CA PHE A 21 40.08 -4.03 28.21
C PHE A 21 39.73 -5.48 27.83
N ALA A 22 38.63 -5.67 27.12
CA ALA A 22 38.48 -6.73 26.13
C ALA A 22 37.47 -6.29 25.06
N ALA A 23 37.94 -6.25 23.81
CA ALA A 23 37.15 -5.93 22.64
C ALA A 23 36.11 -7.02 22.38
N GLY A 24 34.84 -6.61 22.30
CA GLY A 24 33.73 -7.43 21.84
C GLY A 24 32.62 -6.50 21.38
N PHE A 25 32.43 -6.38 20.08
CA PHE A 25 31.31 -5.64 19.49
C PHE A 25 30.01 -6.35 19.90
N SER A 26 29.30 -5.80 20.88
CA SER A 26 28.03 -6.33 21.36
C SER A 26 26.86 -5.84 20.50
N ASP A 27 26.09 -6.81 20.01
CA ASP A 27 24.72 -6.70 19.53
C ASP A 27 23.85 -5.80 20.45
N SER A 28 23.47 -4.61 19.96
CA SER A 28 22.39 -3.83 20.58
C SER A 28 21.66 -2.97 19.54
N ILE A 29 20.87 -3.60 18.67
CA ILE A 29 19.93 -2.85 17.80
C ILE A 29 18.45 -3.26 17.98
N LEU A 30 18.09 -4.40 18.60
CA LEU A 30 16.68 -4.84 18.62
C LEU A 30 16.15 -5.42 19.95
N GLY A 31 16.72 -5.02 21.09
CA GLY A 31 16.35 -5.54 22.42
C GLY A 31 15.20 -4.85 23.17
N ALA A 32 14.32 -4.08 22.53
CA ALA A 32 13.19 -3.46 23.23
C ALA A 32 11.85 -4.05 22.74
N PRO A 33 10.91 -4.41 23.64
CA PRO A 33 9.54 -4.73 23.22
C PRO A 33 8.99 -3.49 22.53
N MET A 34 8.75 -3.57 21.21
CA MET A 34 8.18 -2.48 20.42
C MET A 34 6.68 -2.32 20.73
N ASN A 35 6.40 -1.90 21.95
CA ASN A 35 5.17 -1.26 22.40
C ASN A 35 5.35 0.26 22.24
N GLU A 36 5.96 0.70 21.13
CA GLU A 36 6.17 2.11 20.85
C GLU A 36 4.79 2.70 20.50
N GLN A 37 4.10 3.17 21.53
CA GLN A 37 2.94 4.01 21.39
C GLN A 37 3.33 5.16 20.45
N VAL A 38 2.49 5.43 19.46
CA VAL A 38 2.48 6.70 18.74
C VAL A 38 1.97 7.78 19.72
N ASN A 39 2.73 8.06 20.79
CA ASN A 39 2.40 9.10 21.75
C ASN A 39 2.91 10.43 21.21
N GLY A 40 2.08 11.08 20.39
CA GLY A 40 2.21 12.49 20.07
C GLY A 40 1.57 13.35 21.16
N ALA A 41 2.29 13.61 22.24
CA ALA A 41 1.97 14.71 23.18
C ALA A 41 3.21 15.01 24.05
N GLY A 42 4.17 15.76 23.52
CA GLY A 42 5.32 16.21 24.33
C GLY A 42 6.57 16.62 23.55
N GLN A 43 6.69 16.32 22.26
CA GLN A 43 7.84 16.77 21.47
C GLN A 43 7.59 18.18 20.94
N SER A 44 8.52 19.10 21.21
CA SER A 44 8.55 20.44 20.61
C SER A 44 8.35 20.32 19.10
N GLN A 45 7.41 21.09 18.53
CA GLN A 45 6.99 21.00 17.12
C GLN A 45 8.11 21.15 16.07
N GLY A 46 9.35 21.47 16.49
CA GLY A 46 10.50 21.65 15.60
C GLY A 46 11.17 20.36 15.07
N ASP A 47 11.07 19.20 15.74
CA ASP A 47 11.95 18.04 15.45
C ASP A 47 11.26 16.82 14.80
N ARG A 48 9.93 16.84 14.58
CA ARG A 48 9.24 15.66 14.00
C ARG A 48 9.67 15.31 12.58
N PHE A 49 10.30 16.26 11.89
CA PHE A 49 10.81 16.09 10.53
C PHE A 49 12.29 15.65 10.51
N GLY A 50 12.99 15.66 11.65
CA GLY A 50 14.44 15.47 11.73
C GLY A 50 14.93 14.03 11.77
N ARG A 51 14.03 13.04 11.68
CA ARG A 51 14.35 11.61 11.82
C ARG A 51 14.15 10.82 10.52
N PRO A 52 15.04 9.86 10.19
CA PRO A 52 14.86 8.99 9.03
C PRO A 52 13.54 8.22 9.06
N GLY A 53 12.86 8.12 7.92
CA GLY A 53 11.55 7.48 7.85
C GLY A 53 10.43 8.32 8.47
N TYR A 54 10.50 9.65 8.33
CA TYR A 54 9.41 10.57 8.69
C TYR A 54 8.95 11.38 7.48
N PRO A 55 7.63 11.62 7.32
CA PRO A 55 7.10 12.29 6.14
C PRO A 55 7.56 13.74 5.99
N SER A 56 7.74 14.21 4.76
CA SER A 56 8.00 15.63 4.50
C SER A 56 6.77 16.52 4.65
N ARG A 57 7.00 17.82 4.84
CA ARG A 57 5.95 18.85 4.69
C ARG A 57 5.26 18.81 3.34
N LYS A 58 5.94 18.36 2.27
CA LYS A 58 5.35 18.20 0.94
C LYS A 58 4.30 17.09 0.94
N ALA A 59 4.55 15.97 1.61
CA ALA A 59 3.55 14.91 1.77
C ALA A 59 2.36 15.36 2.63
N GLU A 60 2.62 16.11 3.71
CA GLU A 60 1.54 16.68 4.52
C GLU A 60 0.66 17.65 3.74
N ARG A 61 1.28 18.55 2.95
CA ARG A 61 0.55 19.49 2.09
C ARG A 61 -0.25 18.79 1.02
N ALA A 62 0.33 17.81 0.33
CA ALA A 62 -0.38 17.05 -0.70
C ALA A 62 -1.68 16.41 -0.16
N TRP A 63 -1.63 15.82 1.04
CA TRP A 63 -2.84 15.26 1.65
C TRP A 63 -3.84 16.32 2.10
N ALA A 64 -3.36 17.45 2.63
CA ALA A 64 -4.23 18.56 3.02
C ALA A 64 -4.89 19.23 1.81
N GLU A 65 -4.19 19.32 0.67
CA GLU A 65 -4.72 19.81 -0.61
C GLU A 65 -5.83 18.88 -1.11
N GLU A 66 -5.64 17.56 -1.11
CA GLU A 66 -6.70 16.60 -1.50
C GLU A 66 -7.93 16.67 -0.60
N GLU A 67 -7.73 16.83 0.71
CA GLU A 67 -8.82 17.05 1.67
C GLU A 67 -9.57 18.36 1.38
N TYR A 68 -8.83 19.43 1.12
CA TYR A 68 -9.40 20.73 0.78
C TYR A 68 -10.14 20.68 -0.56
N ASP A 69 -9.60 20.05 -1.58
CA ASP A 69 -10.22 19.95 -2.90
C ASP A 69 -11.48 19.09 -2.85
N HIS A 70 -11.48 17.99 -2.09
CA HIS A 70 -12.70 17.23 -1.82
C HIS A 70 -13.71 18.10 -1.09
N TYR A 71 -13.28 18.83 -0.05
CA TYR A 71 -14.14 19.76 0.67
C TYR A 71 -14.77 20.79 -0.30
N GLN A 72 -13.99 21.41 -1.19
CA GLN A 72 -14.50 22.35 -2.20
C GLN A 72 -15.49 21.71 -3.19
N ARG A 73 -15.25 20.47 -3.64
CA ARG A 73 -16.20 19.77 -4.54
C ARG A 73 -17.54 19.48 -3.88
N MET A 74 -17.54 19.25 -2.57
CA MET A 74 -18.76 19.04 -1.79
C MET A 74 -19.52 20.35 -1.49
N HIS A 75 -18.99 21.54 -1.82
CA HIS A 75 -19.65 22.84 -1.56
C HIS A 75 -20.86 23.08 -2.47
N ASN A 76 -21.98 22.42 -2.14
CA ASN A 76 -23.28 23.08 -2.25
C ASN A 76 -23.49 23.91 -0.96
N PRO A 77 -23.46 25.25 -1.01
CA PRO A 77 -23.37 26.10 0.18
C PRO A 77 -24.52 25.96 1.20
N ASP A 78 -25.67 25.40 0.81
CA ASP A 78 -26.87 25.35 1.66
C ASP A 78 -26.93 24.15 2.65
N ILE A 79 -26.01 23.17 2.57
CA ILE A 79 -26.11 21.90 3.34
C ILE A 79 -25.03 21.73 4.43
N PHE A 80 -23.91 22.46 4.38
CA PHE A 80 -22.64 21.94 4.93
C PHE A 80 -22.04 22.59 6.20
N ALA A 81 -22.61 23.64 6.77
CA ALA A 81 -22.21 24.08 8.12
C ALA A 81 -22.40 22.98 9.20
N GLN A 82 -23.07 21.87 8.84
CA GLN A 82 -23.41 20.75 9.71
C GLN A 82 -22.64 19.44 9.44
N GLN A 83 -21.76 19.32 8.43
CA GLN A 83 -21.17 18.03 7.98
C GLN A 83 -19.65 17.80 8.21
N GLY A 84 -18.91 18.80 8.70
CA GLY A 84 -17.54 18.60 9.22
C GLY A 84 -16.45 18.45 8.13
N SER A 85 -15.25 18.03 8.52
CA SER A 85 -14.14 17.76 7.60
C SER A 85 -14.23 16.33 7.04
N PRO A 86 -13.75 16.03 5.82
CA PRO A 86 -13.77 14.65 5.28
C PRO A 86 -13.03 13.63 6.16
N THR A 87 -12.02 14.06 6.92
CA THR A 87 -11.27 13.21 7.87
C THR A 87 -11.89 13.16 9.27
N SER A 88 -12.90 13.99 9.52
CA SER A 88 -13.67 14.06 10.76
C SER A 88 -15.10 14.49 10.43
N PRO A 89 -15.86 13.64 9.71
CA PRO A 89 -17.21 13.97 9.29
C PRO A 89 -18.08 14.16 10.55
N THR A 90 -19.01 15.11 10.48
CA THR A 90 -20.06 15.25 11.49
C THR A 90 -21.29 14.49 11.06
N PHE A 91 -21.97 13.94 12.05
CA PHE A 91 -23.14 13.09 11.88
C PHE A 91 -24.31 13.75 12.60
N SER A 92 -25.44 13.88 11.91
CA SER A 92 -26.69 14.37 12.52
C SER A 92 -27.33 13.31 13.40
N GLN A 93 -27.06 12.02 13.12
CA GLN A 93 -27.57 10.89 13.88
C GLN A 93 -26.45 10.03 14.42
N THR A 94 -26.52 9.71 15.72
CA THR A 94 -25.66 8.71 16.36
C THR A 94 -26.55 7.58 16.84
N LYS A 95 -26.26 6.36 16.36
CA LYS A 95 -26.95 5.14 16.77
C LYS A 95 -26.00 4.24 17.54
N ASN A 96 -26.43 3.68 18.65
CA ASN A 96 -25.69 2.69 19.40
C ASN A 96 -25.99 1.29 18.83
N ALA A 97 -24.96 0.56 18.41
CA ALA A 97 -25.12 -0.76 17.79
C ALA A 97 -25.96 -1.73 18.64
N VAL A 98 -25.78 -1.72 19.96
CA VAL A 98 -26.47 -2.63 20.89
C VAL A 98 -27.85 -2.10 21.24
N LYS A 99 -27.96 -0.84 21.69
CA LYS A 99 -29.22 -0.28 22.18
C LYS A 99 -30.25 -0.04 21.07
N ASP A 100 -29.80 0.41 19.90
CA ASP A 100 -30.71 0.85 18.83
C ASP A 100 -30.92 -0.22 17.76
N TYR A 101 -29.96 -1.14 17.57
CA TYR A 101 -30.04 -2.22 16.57
C TYR A 101 -30.02 -3.63 17.17
N GLY A 102 -29.80 -3.78 18.48
CA GLY A 102 -29.79 -5.10 19.12
C GLY A 102 -28.55 -5.94 18.84
N ALA A 103 -27.47 -5.34 18.30
CA ALA A 103 -26.22 -6.04 17.98
C ALA A 103 -25.70 -6.82 19.18
N ASP A 104 -25.39 -8.11 19.02
CA ASP A 104 -24.88 -8.95 20.11
C ASP A 104 -23.41 -8.64 20.45
N PRO A 105 -23.11 -8.00 21.61
CA PRO A 105 -21.75 -7.67 22.00
C PRO A 105 -20.98 -8.87 22.60
N LYS A 106 -21.60 -10.05 22.65
CA LYS A 106 -20.94 -11.30 23.08
C LYS A 106 -20.53 -12.17 21.88
N GLY A 107 -20.95 -11.82 20.66
CA GLY A 107 -20.54 -12.50 19.44
C GLY A 107 -21.15 -13.89 19.25
N ASN A 108 -22.35 -14.14 19.79
CA ASN A 108 -23.11 -15.37 19.52
C ASN A 108 -23.95 -15.24 18.26
N ARG A 109 -24.32 -14.02 17.86
CA ARG A 109 -25.06 -13.73 16.63
C ARG A 109 -24.26 -12.81 15.67
N PRO A 110 -24.27 -13.06 14.35
CA PRO A 110 -23.63 -12.18 13.38
C PRO A 110 -24.23 -10.78 13.34
N VAL A 111 -23.38 -9.76 13.23
CA VAL A 111 -23.80 -8.35 13.14
C VAL A 111 -24.68 -8.06 11.92
N SER A 112 -24.51 -8.81 10.83
CA SER A 112 -25.30 -8.68 9.62
C SER A 112 -26.79 -9.01 9.80
N GLU A 113 -27.15 -9.74 10.86
CA GLU A 113 -28.55 -10.03 11.22
C GLU A 113 -29.19 -8.87 12.00
N ASP A 114 -28.38 -8.04 12.66
CA ASP A 114 -28.84 -6.98 13.56
C ASP A 114 -28.84 -5.60 12.90
N ILE A 115 -27.82 -5.30 12.10
CA ILE A 115 -27.63 -3.99 11.47
C ILE A 115 -27.97 -4.05 9.97
N PRO A 116 -28.87 -3.19 9.49
CA PRO A 116 -29.24 -3.17 8.07
C PRO A 116 -28.04 -2.84 7.18
N SER A 117 -28.03 -3.42 5.98
CA SER A 117 -26.97 -3.21 4.97
C SER A 117 -26.91 -1.79 4.40
N THR A 118 -27.90 -0.96 4.72
CA THR A 118 -27.95 0.45 4.34
C THR A 118 -28.28 1.28 5.58
N ILE A 119 -27.41 2.24 5.89
CA ILE A 119 -27.65 3.19 6.98
C ILE A 119 -28.16 4.52 6.41
N PRO A 120 -29.01 5.26 7.15
CA PRO A 120 -29.44 6.58 6.72
C PRO A 120 -28.26 7.52 6.53
N ASP A 121 -28.46 8.54 5.70
CA ASP A 121 -27.45 9.58 5.50
C ASP A 121 -27.14 10.32 6.82
N SER A 122 -25.93 10.85 6.93
CA SER A 122 -25.41 11.54 8.11
C SER A 122 -25.52 10.72 9.42
N THR A 123 -25.45 9.39 9.34
CA THR A 123 -25.55 8.48 10.49
C THR A 123 -24.22 7.82 10.83
N VAL A 124 -23.88 7.79 12.11
CA VAL A 124 -22.80 6.95 12.65
C VAL A 124 -23.35 5.89 13.57
N ILE A 125 -22.94 4.64 13.36
CA ILE A 125 -23.19 3.53 14.29
C ILE A 125 -21.98 3.39 15.20
N VAL A 126 -22.21 3.55 16.50
CA VAL A 126 -21.21 3.43 17.56
C VAL A 126 -21.33 2.06 18.21
N PHE A 127 -20.28 1.26 18.09
CA PHE A 127 -20.11 -0.02 18.76
C PHE A 127 -19.50 0.21 20.15
N PRO A 128 -20.22 -0.07 21.25
CA PRO A 128 -19.61 -0.10 22.58
C PRO A 128 -18.55 -1.22 22.69
N PRO A 129 -17.76 -1.27 23.78
CA PRO A 129 -16.87 -2.39 24.00
C PRO A 129 -17.62 -3.73 23.99
N GLY A 130 -17.07 -4.72 23.29
CA GLY A 130 -17.72 -6.00 23.04
C GLY A 130 -17.05 -6.78 21.93
N THR A 131 -17.48 -8.03 21.77
CA THR A 131 -17.09 -8.92 20.68
C THR A 131 -18.28 -9.10 19.74
N TYR A 132 -18.07 -8.79 18.47
CA TYR A 132 -19.12 -8.72 17.46
C TYR A 132 -18.79 -9.70 16.33
N LEU A 133 -19.62 -10.72 16.16
CA LEU A 133 -19.34 -11.77 15.19
C LEU A 133 -19.62 -11.27 13.78
N ILE A 134 -18.68 -11.48 12.86
CA ILE A 134 -18.90 -11.34 11.43
C ILE A 134 -18.84 -12.74 10.81
N SER A 135 -19.85 -13.06 10.00
CA SER A 135 -19.94 -14.34 9.28
C SER A 135 -20.14 -14.06 7.80
N GLY A 136 -19.24 -14.55 6.96
CA GLY A 136 -19.26 -14.29 5.52
C GLY A 136 -19.00 -12.82 5.19
N THR A 137 -19.79 -12.25 4.29
CA THR A 137 -19.65 -10.84 3.88
C THR A 137 -20.69 -9.97 4.56
N TRP A 138 -20.23 -8.94 5.28
CA TRP A 138 -21.08 -7.88 5.81
C TRP A 138 -20.88 -6.59 5.02
N THR A 139 -21.86 -6.25 4.19
CA THR A 139 -21.86 -5.02 3.38
C THR A 139 -22.71 -3.95 4.03
N ILE A 140 -22.14 -2.76 4.17
CA ILE A 140 -22.76 -1.59 4.77
C ILE A 140 -22.62 -0.43 3.79
N ASN A 141 -23.76 0.14 3.40
CA ASN A 141 -23.83 1.27 2.49
C ASN A 141 -24.35 2.51 3.21
N ALA A 142 -23.65 3.63 3.06
CA ALA A 142 -24.16 4.95 3.36
C ALA A 142 -24.27 5.73 2.05
N LYS A 143 -25.47 6.19 1.69
CA LYS A 143 -25.68 6.90 0.41
C LYS A 143 -24.94 8.26 0.34
N GLY A 144 -24.61 8.85 1.49
CA GLY A 144 -23.86 10.09 1.60
C GLY A 144 -22.78 9.99 2.68
N VAL A 145 -22.97 10.72 3.78
CA VAL A 145 -22.11 10.69 4.96
C VAL A 145 -22.51 9.53 5.87
N GLY A 146 -21.56 8.67 6.25
CA GLY A 146 -21.85 7.55 7.14
C GLY A 146 -20.64 7.06 7.93
N GLY A 147 -20.89 6.32 9.01
CA GLY A 147 -19.79 5.78 9.79
C GLY A 147 -20.11 4.55 10.63
N ILE A 148 -19.07 3.74 10.84
CA ILE A 148 -19.05 2.57 11.72
C ILE A 148 -17.84 2.73 12.64
N VAL A 149 -18.07 2.95 13.93
CA VAL A 149 -16.98 3.31 14.84
C VAL A 149 -17.07 2.60 16.17
N GLY A 150 -15.93 2.27 16.77
CA GLY A 150 -15.89 1.89 18.18
C GLY A 150 -16.02 3.10 19.10
N ALA A 151 -16.64 2.90 20.27
CA ALA A 151 -16.79 3.94 21.29
C ALA A 151 -15.43 4.59 21.64
N GLY A 152 -15.42 5.93 21.71
CA GLY A 152 -14.21 6.72 21.97
C GLY A 152 -13.46 7.22 20.74
N TYR A 153 -13.91 6.92 19.52
CA TYR A 153 -13.22 7.28 18.26
C TYR A 153 -12.84 8.77 18.10
N LYS A 154 -13.62 9.69 18.69
CA LYS A 154 -13.36 11.14 18.67
C LYS A 154 -12.11 11.54 19.46
N LYS A 155 -11.73 10.74 20.46
CA LYS A 155 -10.57 10.97 21.34
C LYS A 155 -9.42 10.00 21.06
N ALA A 156 -9.58 9.10 20.09
CA ALA A 156 -8.57 8.13 19.74
C ALA A 156 -7.35 8.82 19.10
N SER A 157 -6.17 8.55 19.65
CA SER A 157 -4.87 8.97 19.11
C SER A 157 -4.14 7.83 18.37
N GLY A 158 -4.76 6.65 18.31
CA GLY A 158 -4.24 5.45 17.68
C GLY A 158 -5.23 4.29 17.80
N PRO A 159 -4.94 3.15 17.15
CA PRO A 159 -5.81 2.00 17.17
C PRO A 159 -5.95 1.41 18.58
N PRO A 160 -7.15 0.95 18.96
CA PRO A 160 -7.38 0.38 20.28
C PRO A 160 -6.51 -0.86 20.51
N LYS A 161 -6.18 -1.11 21.77
CA LYS A 161 -5.59 -2.40 22.19
C LYS A 161 -6.71 -3.44 22.27
N PRO A 162 -6.46 -4.70 21.90
CA PRO A 162 -7.43 -5.77 22.11
C PRO A 162 -7.77 -5.90 23.60
N GLY A 163 -9.01 -6.27 23.89
CA GLY A 163 -9.49 -6.52 25.25
C GLY A 163 -10.84 -5.85 25.54
N LYS A 164 -11.22 -5.86 26.82
CA LYS A 164 -12.57 -5.52 27.30
C LYS A 164 -13.05 -4.09 27.00
N GLN A 165 -12.15 -3.20 26.58
CA GLN A 165 -12.47 -1.79 26.27
C GLN A 165 -12.58 -1.51 24.78
N ALA A 166 -12.32 -2.50 23.93
CA ALA A 166 -12.40 -2.35 22.48
C ALA A 166 -13.71 -2.93 21.94
N ALA A 167 -14.26 -2.28 20.91
CA ALA A 167 -15.16 -2.94 19.98
C ALA A 167 -14.32 -3.85 19.09
N THR A 168 -14.55 -5.15 19.17
CA THR A 168 -13.78 -6.18 18.46
C THR A 168 -14.71 -6.92 17.50
N PHE A 169 -14.50 -6.75 16.20
CA PHE A 169 -15.14 -7.60 15.20
C PHE A 169 -14.35 -8.90 15.11
N VAL A 170 -14.99 -10.04 15.34
CA VAL A 170 -14.36 -11.37 15.26
C VAL A 170 -14.94 -12.12 14.09
N ALA A 171 -14.08 -12.70 13.25
CA ALA A 171 -14.56 -13.50 12.13
C ALA A 171 -15.02 -14.88 12.63
N ALA A 172 -16.03 -15.45 11.98
CA ALA A 172 -16.46 -16.82 12.24
C ALA A 172 -15.28 -17.81 12.05
N GLY A 173 -15.21 -18.87 12.87
CA GLY A 173 -14.20 -19.91 12.66
C GLY A 173 -14.44 -20.64 11.33
N ASN A 174 -13.38 -21.14 10.68
CA ASN A 174 -13.49 -21.77 9.36
C ASN A 174 -14.15 -20.86 8.30
N SER A 175 -13.87 -19.56 8.32
CA SER A 175 -14.56 -18.60 7.45
C SER A 175 -13.62 -17.72 6.62
N ARG A 176 -14.13 -17.30 5.46
CA ARG A 176 -13.53 -16.27 4.62
C ARG A 176 -14.36 -14.99 4.75
N THR A 177 -14.15 -14.28 5.85
CA THR A 177 -14.98 -13.15 6.25
C THR A 177 -14.51 -11.85 5.60
N GLN A 178 -15.45 -10.99 5.21
CA GLN A 178 -15.17 -9.67 4.65
C GLN A 178 -16.17 -8.63 5.16
N ILE A 179 -15.65 -7.46 5.55
CA ILE A 179 -16.47 -6.26 5.80
C ILE A 179 -16.35 -5.38 4.55
N GLN A 180 -17.47 -4.92 4.00
CA GLN A 180 -17.49 -3.95 2.91
C GLN A 180 -18.16 -2.67 3.41
N PHE A 181 -17.39 -1.60 3.51
CA PHE A 181 -17.89 -0.30 3.91
C PHE A 181 -17.87 0.66 2.73
N ILE A 182 -19.07 1.00 2.25
CA ILE A 182 -19.30 1.80 1.05
C ILE A 182 -19.98 3.09 1.46
N ALA A 183 -19.34 4.22 1.18
CA ALA A 183 -19.89 5.53 1.51
C ALA A 183 -19.36 6.60 0.55
N GLN A 184 -20.17 7.60 0.22
CA GLN A 184 -19.66 8.78 -0.47
C GLN A 184 -18.69 9.53 0.43
N THR A 185 -19.07 9.80 1.69
CA THR A 185 -18.15 10.29 2.73
C THR A 185 -18.21 9.38 3.95
N GLY A 186 -17.13 8.66 4.25
CA GLY A 186 -17.17 7.53 5.17
C GLY A 186 -16.13 7.57 6.28
N LEU A 187 -16.51 7.08 7.47
CA LEU A 187 -15.59 6.81 8.57
C LEU A 187 -15.78 5.42 9.16
N PHE A 188 -14.80 4.54 8.97
CA PHE A 188 -14.67 3.29 9.72
C PHE A 188 -13.52 3.42 10.74
N ALA A 189 -13.79 3.40 12.05
CA ALA A 189 -12.74 3.78 13.00
C ALA A 189 -12.76 3.14 14.38
N ASN A 190 -11.58 3.09 15.01
CA ASN A 190 -11.40 2.78 16.43
C ASN A 190 -11.92 1.38 16.81
N VAL A 191 -11.54 0.36 16.05
CA VAL A 191 -11.96 -1.03 16.28
C VAL A 191 -10.79 -2.01 16.18
N VAL A 192 -11.00 -3.20 16.73
CA VAL A 192 -10.13 -4.36 16.52
C VAL A 192 -10.80 -5.31 15.53
N LEU A 193 -10.04 -5.81 14.58
CA LEU A 193 -10.41 -6.83 13.59
C LEU A 193 -9.67 -8.12 13.96
N ASP A 194 -10.42 -9.12 14.43
CA ASP A 194 -9.91 -10.33 15.05
C ASP A 194 -10.11 -11.56 14.15
N GLN A 195 -8.99 -12.09 13.69
CA GLN A 195 -8.88 -13.33 12.91
C GLN A 195 -8.00 -14.36 13.65
N THR A 196 -8.07 -14.41 14.98
CA THR A 196 -7.30 -15.37 15.81
C THR A 196 -7.87 -16.78 15.82
N ARG A 197 -9.12 -16.96 15.38
CA ARG A 197 -9.71 -18.29 15.21
C ARG A 197 -9.02 -19.02 14.06
N GLU A 198 -8.87 -20.33 14.21
CA GLU A 198 -8.25 -21.19 13.21
C GLU A 198 -9.00 -21.15 11.87
N ASN A 199 -8.22 -21.30 10.80
CA ASN A 199 -8.69 -21.38 9.42
C ASN A 199 -9.66 -20.23 9.09
N ASN A 200 -9.19 -19.01 9.27
CA ASN A 200 -9.96 -17.81 9.15
C ASN A 200 -9.25 -16.70 8.35
N SER A 201 -10.06 -15.79 7.81
CA SER A 201 -9.59 -14.54 7.21
C SER A 201 -10.55 -13.41 7.52
N MET A 202 -10.04 -12.22 7.82
CA MET A 202 -10.87 -11.01 7.92
C MET A 202 -10.38 -9.92 6.96
N GLY A 203 -11.08 -9.76 5.85
CA GLY A 203 -10.87 -8.67 4.91
C GLY A 203 -11.72 -7.45 5.20
N MET A 204 -11.25 -6.30 4.73
CA MET A 204 -12.00 -5.05 4.69
C MET A 204 -11.93 -4.48 3.28
N VAL A 205 -13.05 -4.06 2.73
CA VAL A 205 -13.11 -3.26 1.50
C VAL A 205 -13.68 -1.89 1.87
N LEU A 206 -12.88 -0.85 1.66
CA LEU A 206 -13.36 0.52 1.66
C LEU A 206 -13.60 0.97 0.22
N GLU A 207 -14.84 1.34 -0.07
CA GLU A 207 -15.25 1.83 -1.39
C GLU A 207 -15.91 3.21 -1.30
N THR A 208 -15.64 4.05 -2.30
CA THR A 208 -16.19 5.41 -2.37
C THR A 208 -16.09 6.02 -3.76
N ASP A 209 -17.03 6.90 -4.09
CA ASP A 209 -16.96 7.88 -5.17
C ASP A 209 -16.67 9.32 -4.66
N GLY A 210 -16.44 9.47 -3.35
CA GLY A 210 -16.13 10.73 -2.66
C GLY A 210 -14.88 10.62 -1.78
N PHE A 211 -15.02 10.61 -0.45
CA PHE A 211 -13.94 10.46 0.52
C PHE A 211 -14.29 9.43 1.61
N ASN A 212 -13.66 8.25 1.61
CA ASN A 212 -13.92 7.24 2.64
C ASN A 212 -12.62 6.88 3.38
N GLN A 213 -12.69 6.83 4.72
CA GLN A 213 -11.53 6.62 5.57
C GLN A 213 -11.71 5.48 6.56
N ILE A 214 -10.68 4.63 6.63
CA ILE A 214 -10.44 3.72 7.74
C ILE A 214 -9.34 4.31 8.63
N ARG A 215 -9.61 4.47 9.93
CA ARG A 215 -8.59 4.98 10.86
C ARG A 215 -8.60 4.32 12.23
N ASP A 216 -7.44 4.24 12.86
CA ASP A 216 -7.33 3.70 14.22
C ASP A 216 -7.86 2.25 14.30
N VAL A 217 -7.44 1.39 13.36
CA VAL A 217 -7.86 -0.02 13.31
C VAL A 217 -6.68 -0.95 13.58
N ARG A 218 -6.92 -2.00 14.38
CA ARG A 218 -5.92 -3.05 14.64
C ARG A 218 -6.41 -4.40 14.15
N TYR A 219 -5.62 -5.05 13.30
CA TYR A 219 -5.76 -6.47 12.98
C TYR A 219 -5.00 -7.31 14.01
N ILE A 220 -5.62 -8.38 14.50
CA ILE A 220 -4.98 -9.40 15.34
C ILE A 220 -5.27 -10.79 14.81
N GLY A 221 -4.35 -11.71 15.07
CA GLY A 221 -4.40 -13.05 14.48
C GLY A 221 -3.85 -13.08 13.06
N THR A 222 -3.75 -14.28 12.53
CA THR A 222 -3.12 -14.58 11.26
C THR A 222 -4.17 -15.05 10.28
N GLN A 223 -4.18 -14.48 9.06
CA GLN A 223 -4.95 -15.02 7.96
C GLN A 223 -4.34 -16.36 7.56
N ASP A 224 -5.01 -17.46 7.94
CA ASP A 224 -4.64 -18.84 7.66
C ASP A 224 -5.71 -19.57 6.81
N ASN A 225 -6.80 -18.88 6.45
CA ASN A 225 -7.72 -19.28 5.39
C ASN A 225 -7.58 -18.39 4.16
N THR A 226 -6.54 -18.68 3.40
CA THR A 226 -6.15 -17.96 2.20
C THR A 226 -6.99 -18.36 0.98
N GLY A 227 -7.68 -19.49 1.05
CA GLY A 227 -8.46 -20.05 -0.06
C GLY A 227 -7.53 -20.68 -1.09
N ALA A 228 -6.98 -21.85 -0.78
CA ALA A 228 -6.08 -22.57 -1.68
C ALA A 228 -6.69 -22.74 -3.09
N GLY A 229 -5.94 -22.35 -4.12
CA GLY A 229 -6.36 -22.46 -5.53
C GLY A 229 -7.34 -21.37 -5.99
N VAL A 230 -7.63 -20.38 -5.15
CA VAL A 230 -8.44 -19.23 -5.50
C VAL A 230 -7.59 -18.26 -6.33
N ALA A 231 -8.11 -17.79 -7.46
CA ALA A 231 -7.40 -16.82 -8.31
C ALA A 231 -7.11 -15.51 -7.55
N ASP A 232 -6.04 -14.78 -7.91
CA ASP A 232 -5.66 -13.48 -7.32
C ASP A 232 -6.86 -12.51 -7.20
N SER A 233 -7.82 -12.57 -8.12
CA SER A 233 -9.04 -11.74 -8.13
C SER A 233 -10.06 -12.04 -7.02
N LEU A 234 -9.93 -13.20 -6.39
CA LEU A 234 -10.80 -13.74 -5.35
C LEU A 234 -10.05 -13.89 -4.00
N GLU A 235 -8.80 -13.41 -3.92
CA GLU A 235 -8.10 -13.19 -2.65
C GLU A 235 -8.86 -12.19 -1.78
N ILE A 236 -8.79 -12.35 -0.47
CA ILE A 236 -9.38 -11.43 0.50
C ILE A 236 -8.22 -10.63 1.11
N PRO A 237 -7.85 -9.48 0.51
CA PRO A 237 -6.85 -8.62 1.13
C PRO A 237 -7.38 -8.14 2.47
N LEU A 238 -6.46 -7.97 3.42
CA LEU A 238 -6.84 -7.52 4.76
C LEU A 238 -7.51 -6.14 4.69
N CYS A 239 -7.02 -5.24 3.83
CA CYS A 239 -7.59 -3.93 3.57
C CYS A 239 -7.48 -3.53 2.09
N ALA A 240 -8.58 -3.62 1.36
CA ALA A 240 -8.74 -3.14 0.00
C ALA A 240 -9.23 -1.69 -0.01
N LEU A 241 -8.57 -0.82 -0.79
CA LEU A 241 -8.92 0.59 -0.94
C LEU A 241 -9.37 0.87 -2.37
N ARG A 242 -10.62 1.30 -2.55
CA ARG A 242 -11.22 1.49 -3.88
C ARG A 242 -11.94 2.83 -4.01
N ALA A 243 -11.33 3.73 -4.77
CA ALA A 243 -11.97 4.95 -5.26
C ALA A 243 -12.53 4.66 -6.65
N THR A 244 -13.84 4.80 -6.86
CA THR A 244 -14.51 4.42 -8.12
C THR A 244 -14.50 5.53 -9.16
N GLN A 245 -14.11 6.75 -8.76
CA GLN A 245 -13.97 7.96 -9.58
C GLN A 245 -12.57 8.57 -9.43
N GLU A 246 -12.09 9.31 -10.43
CA GLU A 246 -10.73 9.90 -10.46
C GLU A 246 -10.52 10.95 -9.36
N GLN A 247 -11.56 11.71 -9.03
CA GLN A 247 -11.54 12.73 -7.98
C GLN A 247 -11.78 12.17 -6.57
N ALA A 248 -12.04 10.87 -6.44
CA ALA A 248 -12.36 10.25 -5.17
C ALA A 248 -11.09 9.85 -4.39
N ASN A 249 -11.17 9.92 -3.08
CA ASN A 249 -10.09 9.64 -2.16
C ASN A 249 -10.50 8.51 -1.20
N VAL A 250 -9.67 7.49 -1.08
CA VAL A 250 -9.86 6.42 -0.10
C VAL A 250 -8.63 6.34 0.78
N ARG A 251 -8.83 6.38 2.10
CA ARG A 251 -7.74 6.59 3.05
C ARG A 251 -7.68 5.51 4.12
N ALA A 252 -6.49 4.99 4.37
CA ALA A 252 -6.16 4.20 5.55
C ALA A 252 -5.16 4.96 6.43
N GLU A 253 -5.48 5.18 7.70
CA GLU A 253 -4.60 5.93 8.61
C GLU A 253 -4.45 5.25 9.98
N ARG A 254 -3.22 5.09 10.47
CA ARG A 254 -2.93 4.41 11.76
C ARG A 254 -3.56 3.02 11.84
N VAL A 255 -3.54 2.29 10.73
CA VAL A 255 -3.94 0.87 10.67
C VAL A 255 -2.73 0.01 11.03
N VAL A 256 -2.92 -0.92 11.96
CA VAL A 256 -1.84 -1.77 12.48
C VAL A 256 -2.18 -3.23 12.27
N GLY A 257 -1.26 -3.97 11.67
CA GLY A 257 -1.29 -5.42 11.55
C GLY A 257 0.09 -6.02 11.81
N GLN A 258 0.15 -7.01 12.68
CA GLN A 258 1.37 -7.74 13.00
C GLN A 258 1.16 -9.24 12.90
N TYR A 259 1.98 -9.90 12.08
CA TYR A 259 1.92 -11.34 11.79
C TYR A 259 0.55 -11.78 11.25
N VAL A 260 0.05 -10.96 10.34
CA VAL A 260 -1.34 -10.97 9.87
C VAL A 260 -1.59 -11.89 8.69
N GLY A 261 -0.54 -12.46 8.09
CA GLY A 261 -0.65 -13.54 7.13
C GLY A 261 0.46 -14.56 7.33
N LEU A 262 0.43 -15.61 6.52
CA LEU A 262 1.43 -16.66 6.47
C LEU A 262 2.40 -16.41 5.30
N PRO A 263 3.64 -15.93 5.55
CA PRO A 263 4.66 -15.93 4.51
C PRO A 263 4.82 -17.33 3.90
N SER A 264 5.21 -17.37 2.62
CA SER A 264 5.29 -18.58 1.79
C SER A 264 3.93 -19.11 1.28
N ASP A 265 2.82 -18.44 1.59
CA ASP A 265 1.47 -18.85 1.16
C ASP A 265 0.89 -18.08 -0.03
N LYS A 266 1.66 -17.13 -0.59
CA LYS A 266 1.21 -16.26 -1.69
C LYS A 266 0.57 -17.01 -2.87
N GLU A 267 1.19 -18.09 -3.35
CA GLU A 267 0.67 -18.90 -4.47
C GLU A 267 -0.47 -19.85 -4.08
N SER A 268 -0.90 -19.81 -2.81
CA SER A 268 -1.98 -20.60 -2.26
C SER A 268 -3.13 -19.71 -1.76
N GLY A 269 -3.20 -18.46 -2.25
CA GLY A 269 -4.24 -17.47 -1.93
C GLY A 269 -3.83 -16.45 -0.86
N GLY A 270 -2.57 -16.46 -0.44
CA GLY A 270 -2.04 -15.52 0.54
C GLY A 270 -2.11 -14.09 0.02
N ALA A 271 -2.87 -13.24 0.70
CA ALA A 271 -3.20 -11.90 0.22
C ALA A 271 -2.23 -10.81 0.75
N PRO A 272 -2.15 -9.65 0.07
CA PRO A 272 -1.45 -8.49 0.61
C PRO A 272 -2.23 -7.85 1.75
N PHE A 273 -1.54 -7.06 2.58
CA PHE A 273 -2.22 -6.29 3.62
C PHE A 273 -3.09 -5.19 3.00
N PHE A 274 -2.45 -4.25 2.30
CA PHE A 274 -3.16 -3.25 1.51
C PHE A 274 -3.26 -3.66 0.05
N TRP A 275 -4.46 -3.61 -0.52
CA TRP A 275 -4.71 -3.83 -1.93
C TRP A 275 -5.31 -2.59 -2.59
N VAL A 276 -4.69 -2.15 -3.67
CA VAL A 276 -5.18 -1.11 -4.58
C VAL A 276 -5.11 -1.68 -5.99
N GLY A 277 -6.23 -2.24 -6.44
CA GLY A 277 -6.31 -3.00 -7.70
C GLY A 277 -6.78 -2.19 -8.90
N SER A 278 -7.07 -2.89 -9.99
CA SER A 278 -7.48 -2.34 -11.28
C SER A 278 -8.79 -1.54 -11.24
N SER A 279 -9.66 -1.80 -10.27
CA SER A 279 -10.92 -1.07 -10.07
C SER A 279 -10.77 0.30 -9.41
N HIS A 280 -9.57 0.66 -8.93
CA HIS A 280 -9.30 1.92 -8.25
C HIS A 280 -8.89 3.00 -9.26
N LYS A 281 -9.64 4.09 -9.36
CA LYS A 281 -9.43 5.19 -10.33
C LYS A 281 -8.93 6.49 -9.71
N GLY A 282 -9.21 6.71 -8.42
CA GLY A 282 -8.89 7.95 -7.71
C GLY A 282 -7.55 7.90 -7.00
N ILE A 283 -7.53 8.30 -5.72
CA ILE A 283 -6.32 8.35 -4.91
C ILE A 283 -6.47 7.46 -3.67
N ALA A 284 -5.57 6.50 -3.50
CA ALA A 284 -5.42 5.70 -2.29
C ALA A 284 -4.34 6.30 -1.39
N GLN A 285 -4.72 6.72 -0.18
CA GLN A 285 -3.85 7.37 0.80
C GLN A 285 -3.60 6.45 1.99
N ILE A 286 -2.36 6.08 2.27
CA ILE A 286 -1.97 5.15 3.34
C ILE A 286 -0.99 5.84 4.29
N GLY A 287 -1.39 6.05 5.54
CA GLY A 287 -0.74 7.00 6.44
C GLY A 287 -0.43 6.43 7.80
N HIS A 288 0.84 6.48 8.22
CA HIS A 288 1.26 6.07 9.56
C HIS A 288 0.82 4.64 9.95
N CYS A 289 0.71 3.76 8.97
CA CYS A 289 0.32 2.36 9.19
C CYS A 289 1.53 1.52 9.60
N VAL A 290 1.28 0.41 10.29
CA VAL A 290 2.29 -0.59 10.61
C VAL A 290 1.83 -1.93 10.07
N VAL A 291 2.61 -2.50 9.16
CA VAL A 291 2.31 -3.80 8.55
C VAL A 291 3.51 -4.70 8.69
N ARG A 292 3.34 -5.82 9.39
CA ARG A 292 4.38 -6.83 9.56
C ARG A 292 3.87 -8.22 9.21
N GLY A 293 4.61 -8.94 8.38
CA GLY A 293 4.33 -10.36 8.12
C GLY A 293 3.04 -10.61 7.35
N ALA A 294 2.73 -9.83 6.32
CA ALA A 294 1.70 -10.19 5.36
C ALA A 294 2.15 -11.38 4.48
N ALA A 295 1.19 -12.19 4.02
CA ALA A 295 1.42 -13.38 3.19
C ALA A 295 1.94 -13.05 1.78
N ASP A 296 1.65 -11.84 1.28
CA ASP A 296 2.16 -11.29 0.03
C ASP A 296 2.86 -9.93 0.24
N ASN A 297 2.31 -8.82 -0.23
CA ASN A 297 2.91 -7.48 -0.10
C ASN A 297 2.37 -6.75 1.14
N GLY A 298 3.18 -5.87 1.74
CA GLY A 298 2.67 -4.93 2.74
C GLY A 298 1.70 -3.92 2.10
N LEU A 299 2.00 -3.49 0.88
CA LEU A 299 1.10 -2.78 -0.02
C LEU A 299 1.27 -3.30 -1.43
N TYR A 300 0.17 -3.70 -2.05
CA TYR A 300 0.07 -3.94 -3.47
C TYR A 300 -0.79 -2.85 -4.12
N GLY A 301 -0.13 -1.87 -4.73
CA GLY A 301 -0.76 -0.79 -5.50
C GLY A 301 0.00 -0.49 -6.80
N GLY A 302 0.67 -1.49 -7.36
CA GLY A 302 1.42 -1.36 -8.61
C GLY A 302 0.55 -1.38 -9.86
N ARG A 303 -0.52 -2.18 -9.83
CA ARG A 303 -1.36 -2.54 -10.98
C ARG A 303 -2.74 -1.87 -10.89
N THR A 304 -2.73 -0.55 -10.83
CA THR A 304 -3.94 0.26 -10.66
C THR A 304 -3.89 1.49 -11.56
N PRO A 305 -5.03 1.93 -12.15
CA PRO A 305 -5.06 3.15 -12.93
C PRO A 305 -4.96 4.41 -12.05
N GLY A 306 -5.51 4.39 -10.83
CA GLY A 306 -5.44 5.51 -9.88
C GLY A 306 -4.12 5.62 -9.12
N ASP A 307 -4.01 6.62 -8.26
CA ASP A 307 -2.80 7.00 -7.55
C ASP A 307 -2.65 6.37 -6.17
N VAL A 308 -1.41 6.09 -5.78
CA VAL A 308 -1.07 5.46 -4.50
C VAL A 308 -0.08 6.33 -3.75
N GLN A 309 -0.51 6.84 -2.60
CA GLN A 309 0.25 7.78 -1.79
C GLN A 309 0.48 7.21 -0.39
N VAL A 310 1.74 6.99 -0.03
CA VAL A 310 2.14 6.45 1.27
C VAL A 310 2.86 7.50 2.10
N LYS A 311 2.27 7.89 3.23
CA LYS A 311 2.80 8.90 4.14
C LYS A 311 3.21 8.25 5.46
N GLY A 312 4.51 8.05 5.65
CA GLY A 312 5.03 7.46 6.88
C GLY A 312 4.76 5.95 6.98
N GLY A 313 4.97 5.41 8.18
CA GLY A 313 4.63 4.02 8.49
C GLY A 313 5.80 3.05 8.41
N LYS A 314 5.56 1.83 8.86
CA LYS A 314 6.56 0.75 8.98
C LYS A 314 6.05 -0.50 8.27
N PHE A 315 6.80 -1.01 7.29
CA PHE A 315 6.46 -2.20 6.52
C PHE A 315 7.61 -3.21 6.65
N ILE A 316 7.37 -4.31 7.36
CA ILE A 316 8.42 -5.17 7.91
C ILE A 316 8.14 -6.63 7.57
N ASN A 317 9.10 -7.31 6.95
CA ASN A 317 9.04 -8.74 6.67
C ASN A 317 7.72 -9.20 6.04
N ASN A 318 7.18 -8.44 5.10
CA ASN A 318 6.12 -8.90 4.21
C ASN A 318 6.74 -9.82 3.14
N ALA A 319 6.03 -10.86 2.73
CA ALA A 319 6.62 -11.97 1.97
C ALA A 319 7.23 -11.53 0.63
N VAL A 320 6.52 -10.77 -0.20
CA VAL A 320 6.95 -10.44 -1.57
C VAL A 320 7.62 -9.08 -1.68
N SER A 321 7.07 -8.05 -1.04
CA SER A 321 7.65 -6.72 -1.00
C SER A 321 7.06 -5.94 0.17
N GLN A 322 7.84 -5.04 0.76
CA GLN A 322 7.30 -4.18 1.81
C GLN A 322 6.32 -3.17 1.22
N LEU A 323 6.65 -2.59 0.06
CA LEU A 323 5.75 -1.77 -0.75
C LEU A 323 5.85 -2.13 -2.23
N ARG A 324 4.73 -2.00 -2.95
CA ARG A 324 4.66 -2.10 -4.41
C ARG A 324 3.71 -1.04 -4.97
N TYR A 325 4.23 -0.13 -5.79
CA TYR A 325 3.43 0.91 -6.47
C TYR A 325 4.10 1.39 -7.75
N SER A 326 3.40 2.13 -8.61
CA SER A 326 4.01 2.71 -9.81
C SER A 326 3.24 3.93 -10.35
N GLY A 327 3.90 4.66 -11.25
CA GLY A 327 3.31 5.74 -12.02
C GLY A 327 3.42 7.12 -11.37
N ARG A 328 3.21 8.15 -12.20
CA ARG A 328 3.04 9.56 -11.78
C ARG A 328 1.88 9.65 -10.80
N GLY A 329 1.94 10.62 -9.88
CA GLY A 329 0.96 10.81 -8.82
C GLY A 329 1.13 9.84 -7.64
N SER A 330 1.86 8.74 -7.84
CA SER A 330 2.14 7.74 -6.81
C SER A 330 3.49 7.93 -6.15
N TRP A 331 3.49 7.94 -4.82
CA TRP A 331 4.68 8.22 -4.04
C TRP A 331 4.67 7.57 -2.66
N ALA A 332 5.86 7.32 -2.12
CA ALA A 332 6.07 7.02 -0.72
C ALA A 332 7.02 8.05 -0.09
N ASP A 333 6.64 8.60 1.05
CA ASP A 333 7.38 9.64 1.75
C ASP A 333 7.47 9.32 3.25
N GLY A 334 8.70 9.20 3.76
CA GLY A 334 8.91 8.96 5.19
C GLY A 334 8.66 7.53 5.62
N VAL A 335 8.80 6.55 4.74
CA VAL A 335 8.51 5.14 5.07
C VAL A 335 9.72 4.44 5.67
N THR A 336 9.50 3.51 6.60
CA THR A 336 10.51 2.54 7.05
C THR A 336 10.21 1.17 6.48
N LEU A 337 11.13 0.62 5.69
CA LEU A 337 11.00 -0.68 5.02
C LEU A 337 12.08 -1.63 5.54
N VAL A 338 11.70 -2.81 6.05
CA VAL A 338 12.65 -3.73 6.66
C VAL A 338 12.47 -5.15 6.13
N VAL A 339 13.59 -5.77 5.76
CA VAL A 339 13.74 -7.20 5.51
C VAL A 339 14.78 -7.75 6.50
N ASP A 340 14.33 -8.63 7.39
CA ASP A 340 15.12 -9.21 8.47
C ASP A 340 14.57 -10.59 8.84
N ALA A 341 14.88 -11.60 8.03
CA ALA A 341 14.43 -12.98 8.19
C ALA A 341 14.77 -13.58 9.56
N LYS A 342 16.00 -13.38 10.06
CA LYS A 342 16.49 -13.89 11.36
C LYS A 342 15.62 -13.42 12.54
N ASN A 343 15.07 -12.22 12.45
CA ASN A 343 14.22 -11.64 13.49
C ASN A 343 12.72 -11.75 13.18
N TYR A 344 12.33 -12.50 12.16
CA TYR A 344 10.93 -12.89 11.98
C TYR A 344 10.52 -13.90 13.07
N LYS A 345 9.42 -13.62 13.78
CA LYS A 345 8.86 -14.46 14.85
C LYS A 345 7.37 -14.77 14.64
N GLY A 346 6.86 -14.45 13.45
CA GLY A 346 5.47 -14.77 13.09
C GLY A 346 5.32 -16.23 12.66
N PRO A 347 4.09 -16.68 12.46
CA PRO A 347 3.81 -17.97 11.85
C PRO A 347 4.18 -17.96 10.35
N VAL A 348 4.39 -19.15 9.79
CA VAL A 348 4.68 -19.37 8.37
C VAL A 348 3.89 -20.57 7.86
N ALA A 349 3.57 -20.63 6.56
CA ALA A 349 2.72 -21.71 6.04
C ALA A 349 3.43 -23.06 5.95
N SER A 350 4.65 -23.10 5.42
CA SER A 350 5.37 -24.37 5.16
C SER A 350 6.87 -24.25 5.36
N GLN A 351 7.45 -23.15 4.90
CA GLN A 351 8.87 -22.82 5.03
C GLN A 351 9.00 -21.48 5.74
N GLY A 352 10.16 -21.24 6.36
CA GLY A 352 10.47 -19.99 7.05
C GLY A 352 10.27 -18.74 6.18
N TYR A 353 10.32 -17.57 6.82
CA TYR A 353 10.19 -16.31 6.10
C TYR A 353 11.27 -16.22 5.01
N ASN A 354 10.85 -15.91 3.78
CA ASN A 354 11.74 -15.75 2.62
C ASN A 354 12.51 -17.04 2.24
N GLU A 355 11.95 -18.22 2.53
CA GLU A 355 12.49 -19.52 2.10
C GLU A 355 11.84 -20.11 0.84
N LYS A 356 10.59 -19.72 0.55
CA LYS A 356 9.88 -20.12 -0.69
C LYS A 356 9.91 -19.07 -1.79
N PHE A 357 9.83 -17.79 -1.42
CA PHE A 357 9.81 -16.68 -2.35
C PHE A 357 10.88 -15.64 -2.00
N GLY A 358 11.55 -15.13 -3.03
CA GLY A 358 12.42 -13.96 -2.91
C GLY A 358 11.62 -12.71 -2.54
N THR A 359 12.20 -11.84 -1.73
CA THR A 359 11.56 -10.60 -1.26
C THR A 359 12.30 -9.36 -1.75
N HIS A 360 11.72 -8.17 -1.51
CA HIS A 360 12.29 -6.87 -1.84
C HIS A 360 11.99 -5.85 -0.75
N GLY A 361 12.85 -4.83 -0.64
CA GLY A 361 12.52 -3.64 0.14
C GLY A 361 11.31 -2.92 -0.46
N ILE A 362 11.44 -2.50 -1.72
CA ILE A 362 10.37 -1.88 -2.51
C ILE A 362 10.41 -2.36 -3.96
N LYS A 363 9.23 -2.53 -4.54
CA LYS A 363 9.06 -2.90 -5.95
C LYS A 363 8.28 -1.83 -6.69
N ILE A 364 8.91 -1.20 -7.69
CA ILE A 364 8.19 -0.37 -8.65
C ILE A 364 7.80 -1.27 -9.81
N GLU A 365 6.50 -1.58 -9.89
CA GLU A 365 5.95 -2.44 -10.93
C GLU A 365 4.57 -1.95 -11.35
N ARG A 366 4.31 -1.94 -12.66
CA ARG A 366 3.00 -1.61 -13.24
C ARG A 366 2.23 -2.82 -13.75
N GLY A 367 2.94 -3.87 -14.17
CA GLY A 367 2.33 -5.03 -14.82
C GLY A 367 1.65 -4.66 -16.14
N ASN A 368 0.71 -5.51 -16.56
CA ASN A 368 -0.01 -5.39 -17.84
C ASN A 368 -1.39 -4.72 -17.69
N GLU A 369 -1.85 -4.52 -16.45
CA GLU A 369 -3.24 -4.15 -16.14
C GLU A 369 -3.47 -2.63 -16.11
N ALA A 370 -2.42 -1.81 -16.09
CA ALA A 370 -2.52 -0.35 -16.05
C ALA A 370 -1.72 0.33 -17.19
N PRO A 371 -1.95 0.00 -18.47
CA PRO A 371 -1.13 0.48 -19.58
C PRO A 371 -1.16 2.00 -19.78
N SER A 372 -2.19 2.70 -19.30
CA SER A 372 -2.37 4.15 -19.48
C SER A 372 -1.74 5.02 -18.40
N LYS A 373 -1.34 4.46 -17.25
CA LYS A 373 -0.82 5.29 -16.15
C LYS A 373 0.53 5.92 -16.53
N PRO A 374 0.66 7.26 -16.51
CA PRO A 374 1.90 7.93 -16.88
C PRO A 374 3.06 7.56 -15.95
N SER A 375 4.29 7.68 -16.45
CA SER A 375 5.50 7.39 -15.68
C SER A 375 5.90 8.51 -14.72
N GLY A 376 6.53 8.15 -13.60
CA GLY A 376 7.06 9.11 -12.63
C GLY A 376 6.74 8.80 -11.17
N ALA A 377 7.05 7.58 -10.71
CA ALA A 377 6.91 7.22 -9.30
C ALA A 377 7.97 7.96 -8.45
N VAL A 378 7.65 8.22 -7.18
CA VAL A 378 8.56 8.95 -6.28
C VAL A 378 8.74 8.21 -4.95
N LEU A 379 9.98 8.12 -4.47
CA LEU A 379 10.36 7.62 -3.16
C LEU A 379 11.19 8.69 -2.45
N ARG A 380 10.75 9.14 -1.28
CA ARG A 380 11.37 10.26 -0.54
C ARG A 380 11.51 9.92 0.93
N ASN A 381 12.57 10.38 1.56
CA ASN A 381 12.75 10.26 3.03
C ASN A 381 12.58 8.82 3.53
N ALA A 382 12.93 7.82 2.72
CA ALA A 382 12.76 6.43 3.07
C ALA A 382 13.94 5.93 3.90
N ASP A 383 13.69 5.03 4.84
CA ASP A 383 14.72 4.25 5.55
C ASP A 383 14.51 2.77 5.20
N ILE A 384 15.30 2.27 4.25
CA ILE A 384 15.26 0.89 3.76
C ILE A 384 16.37 0.10 4.44
N LYS A 385 16.03 -1.03 5.06
CA LYS A 385 16.97 -1.89 5.78
C LYS A 385 16.85 -3.33 5.30
N LEU A 386 17.91 -3.83 4.69
CA LEU A 386 18.09 -5.24 4.34
C LEU A 386 19.13 -5.81 5.31
N LEU A 387 18.67 -6.57 6.29
CA LEU A 387 19.46 -6.96 7.45
C LEU A 387 19.78 -8.45 7.45
N SER A 388 18.81 -9.29 7.11
CA SER A 388 18.99 -10.73 6.96
C SER A 388 17.93 -11.29 5.99
N GLU A 389 18.28 -12.38 5.30
CA GLU A 389 17.45 -13.04 4.30
C GLU A 389 17.31 -14.54 4.55
N GLY A 390 16.26 -15.14 3.99
CA GLY A 390 16.08 -16.58 3.92
C GLY A 390 16.80 -17.17 2.70
N SER A 391 16.60 -18.45 2.44
CA SER A 391 17.30 -19.19 1.36
C SER A 391 17.01 -18.68 -0.06
N GLN A 392 15.92 -17.94 -0.29
CA GLN A 392 15.60 -17.35 -1.60
C GLN A 392 16.21 -15.97 -1.80
N GLY A 393 16.78 -15.40 -0.76
CA GLY A 393 17.42 -14.09 -0.77
C GLY A 393 16.48 -12.92 -1.06
N VAL A 394 17.11 -11.76 -1.22
CA VAL A 394 16.47 -10.49 -1.56
C VAL A 394 16.85 -10.08 -2.97
N GLY A 395 15.86 -9.80 -3.82
CA GLY A 395 16.17 -9.42 -5.20
C GLY A 395 16.86 -8.05 -5.32
N ALA A 396 16.46 -7.09 -4.48
CA ALA A 396 17.11 -5.78 -4.33
C ALA A 396 16.46 -4.99 -3.18
N GLY A 397 17.16 -3.97 -2.69
CA GLY A 397 16.55 -2.95 -1.84
C GLY A 397 15.44 -2.18 -2.56
N ILE A 398 15.76 -1.66 -3.74
CA ILE A 398 14.84 -1.01 -4.67
C ILE A 398 14.85 -1.77 -5.99
N ARG A 399 13.73 -2.39 -6.35
CA ARG A 399 13.58 -3.08 -7.64
C ARG A 399 12.61 -2.32 -8.55
N VAL A 400 13.09 -1.83 -9.69
CA VAL A 400 12.27 -1.24 -10.75
C VAL A 400 12.13 -2.26 -11.88
N ARG A 401 10.91 -2.72 -12.14
CA ARG A 401 10.62 -3.72 -13.17
C ARG A 401 10.58 -3.08 -14.56
N GLY A 402 10.83 -3.86 -15.61
CA GLY A 402 10.75 -3.36 -17.00
C GLY A 402 9.38 -2.82 -17.39
N SER A 403 8.32 -3.34 -16.77
CA SER A 403 6.94 -2.80 -16.89
C SER A 403 6.74 -1.39 -16.35
N SER A 404 7.69 -0.86 -15.60
CA SER A 404 7.57 0.43 -14.93
C SER A 404 8.35 1.55 -15.60
N GLY A 405 7.80 2.74 -15.38
CA GLY A 405 8.34 4.03 -15.79
C GLY A 405 9.53 4.52 -14.99
N ALA A 406 9.74 5.83 -15.07
CA ALA A 406 10.70 6.55 -14.25
C ALA A 406 10.43 6.41 -12.74
N LEU A 407 11.52 6.43 -11.99
CA LEU A 407 11.52 6.50 -10.53
C LEU A 407 12.46 7.61 -10.07
N LYS A 408 11.97 8.45 -9.17
CA LYS A 408 12.79 9.40 -8.41
C LYS A 408 12.99 8.90 -6.98
N VAL A 409 14.23 8.75 -6.56
CA VAL A 409 14.63 8.45 -5.18
C VAL A 409 15.33 9.68 -4.62
N GLU A 410 14.80 10.27 -3.56
CA GLU A 410 15.37 11.47 -2.96
C GLU A 410 15.53 11.31 -1.46
N ASN A 411 16.65 11.82 -0.93
CA ASN A 411 16.89 11.92 0.50
C ASN A 411 16.55 10.63 1.25
N SER A 412 16.98 9.49 0.72
CA SER A 412 16.64 8.18 1.26
C SER A 412 17.89 7.48 1.76
N ARG A 413 17.73 6.78 2.89
CA ARG A 413 18.77 5.96 3.50
C ARG A 413 18.51 4.50 3.17
N ILE A 414 19.54 3.85 2.63
CA ILE A 414 19.52 2.44 2.27
C ILE A 414 20.65 1.76 3.06
N VAL A 415 20.28 0.86 3.95
CA VAL A 415 21.19 -0.03 4.67
C VAL A 415 21.06 -1.41 4.05
N ASN A 416 22.10 -1.89 3.39
CA ASN A 416 22.11 -3.18 2.74
C ASN A 416 23.30 -4.01 3.23
N ASN A 417 22.98 -4.98 4.08
CA ASN A 417 23.94 -5.92 4.66
C ASN A 417 23.93 -7.29 3.95
N LEU A 418 23.28 -7.39 2.80
CA LEU A 418 23.07 -8.64 2.06
C LEU A 418 23.89 -8.66 0.77
N ASP A 419 24.08 -9.85 0.20
CA ASP A 419 24.72 -10.03 -1.10
C ASP A 419 23.72 -9.85 -2.25
N CYS A 420 23.08 -8.68 -2.28
CA CYS A 420 22.18 -8.27 -3.35
C CYS A 420 22.40 -6.81 -3.71
N PRO A 421 22.06 -6.37 -4.93
CA PRO A 421 22.18 -4.96 -5.27
C PRO A 421 21.24 -4.08 -4.43
N SER A 422 21.71 -2.89 -4.07
CA SER A 422 20.87 -1.91 -3.38
C SER A 422 19.77 -1.38 -4.31
N VAL A 423 20.07 -1.24 -5.60
CA VAL A 423 19.11 -0.84 -6.64
C VAL A 423 19.29 -1.72 -7.87
N ILE A 424 18.19 -2.29 -8.37
CA ILE A 424 18.10 -2.88 -9.71
C ILE A 424 16.99 -2.18 -10.48
N ALA A 425 17.29 -1.74 -11.69
CA ALA A 425 16.29 -1.30 -12.65
C ALA A 425 16.46 -2.05 -13.98
N GLU A 426 15.44 -2.83 -14.30
CA GLU A 426 15.38 -3.63 -15.52
C GLU A 426 15.10 -2.75 -16.74
N GLU A 427 15.58 -3.18 -17.91
CA GLU A 427 15.28 -2.55 -19.19
C GLU A 427 13.77 -2.35 -19.39
N PRO A 428 13.30 -1.19 -19.90
CA PRO A 428 11.89 -0.98 -20.21
C PRO A 428 11.35 -2.09 -21.13
N GLY A 429 10.24 -2.73 -20.75
CA GLY A 429 9.71 -3.90 -21.47
C GLY A 429 10.34 -5.24 -21.08
N GLY A 430 11.46 -5.23 -20.35
CA GLY A 430 12.11 -6.43 -19.84
C GLY A 430 11.32 -7.16 -18.75
N GLY A 431 11.55 -8.47 -18.63
CA GLY A 431 10.95 -9.34 -17.62
C GLY A 431 9.66 -10.03 -18.08
N TYR A 432 8.94 -10.68 -17.16
CA TYR A 432 7.87 -11.64 -17.48
C TYR A 432 6.65 -11.03 -18.18
N SER A 433 6.40 -9.73 -18.04
CA SER A 433 5.13 -9.15 -18.47
C SER A 433 5.19 -8.59 -19.90
N GLY A 434 6.39 -8.29 -20.42
CA GLY A 434 6.61 -7.69 -21.74
C GLY A 434 6.07 -6.25 -21.89
N ALA A 435 5.23 -5.78 -20.96
CA ALA A 435 4.69 -4.44 -21.00
C ALA A 435 5.75 -3.39 -20.70
N THR A 436 5.54 -2.20 -21.25
CA THR A 436 6.40 -1.03 -21.04
C THR A 436 5.52 0.15 -20.67
N ALA A 437 5.88 0.87 -19.59
CA ALA A 437 5.21 2.12 -19.26
C ALA A 437 5.48 3.20 -20.31
N PRO A 438 4.63 4.24 -20.45
CA PRO A 438 4.97 5.41 -21.26
C PRO A 438 6.32 6.01 -20.84
N ALA A 439 7.04 6.67 -21.74
CA ALA A 439 8.20 7.46 -21.34
C ALA A 439 7.79 8.56 -20.32
N PRO A 440 8.69 9.04 -19.46
CA PRO A 440 10.11 8.66 -19.36
C PRO A 440 10.35 7.40 -18.53
N HIS A 441 11.51 6.76 -18.72
CA HIS A 441 11.93 5.54 -18.00
C HIS A 441 13.14 5.73 -17.07
N ASN A 442 13.73 6.92 -17.08
CA ASN A 442 14.97 7.22 -16.37
C ASN A 442 14.82 7.10 -14.85
N LEU A 443 15.92 6.76 -14.18
CA LEU A 443 16.03 6.82 -12.73
C LEU A 443 16.79 8.07 -12.30
N ALA A 444 16.29 8.75 -11.27
CA ALA A 444 17.01 9.83 -10.62
C ALA A 444 17.21 9.50 -9.14
N ILE A 445 18.47 9.41 -8.69
CA ILE A 445 18.83 9.20 -7.29
C ILE A 445 19.55 10.45 -6.79
N THR A 446 18.98 11.13 -5.79
CA THR A 446 19.56 12.36 -5.23
C THR A 446 19.56 12.35 -3.71
N ASP A 447 20.55 13.05 -3.13
CA ASP A 447 20.60 13.39 -1.71
C ASP A 447 20.55 12.15 -0.79
N SER A 448 20.96 10.98 -1.30
CA SER A 448 20.73 9.68 -0.67
C SER A 448 22.00 9.07 -0.09
N LEU A 449 21.82 8.12 0.82
CA LEU A 449 22.91 7.47 1.54
C LEU A 449 22.75 5.95 1.45
N PHE A 450 23.74 5.29 0.85
CA PHE A 450 23.86 3.84 0.82
C PHE A 450 24.93 3.41 1.82
N THR A 451 24.61 2.47 2.68
CA THR A 451 25.48 1.94 3.74
C THR A 451 25.33 0.43 3.86
N GLY A 452 26.28 -0.23 4.52
CA GLY A 452 26.25 -1.67 4.77
C GLY A 452 27.38 -2.37 4.05
N SER A 453 27.20 -3.65 3.73
CA SER A 453 28.19 -4.46 3.01
C SER A 453 28.09 -4.29 1.50
N ASN A 454 26.92 -3.92 0.95
CA ASN A 454 26.71 -3.81 -0.49
C ASN A 454 26.05 -2.47 -0.89
N GLY A 455 26.68 -1.74 -1.80
CA GLY A 455 26.21 -0.44 -2.31
C GLY A 455 25.89 -0.45 -3.81
N GLU A 456 25.81 -1.63 -4.44
CA GLU A 456 25.71 -1.74 -5.90
C GLU A 456 24.38 -1.20 -6.45
N ILE A 457 24.48 -0.50 -7.59
CA ILE A 457 23.37 0.07 -8.34
C ILE A 457 23.49 -0.41 -9.79
N LYS A 458 22.49 -1.16 -10.26
CA LYS A 458 22.43 -1.69 -11.64
C LYS A 458 21.20 -1.14 -12.35
N VAL A 459 21.41 -0.33 -13.38
CA VAL A 459 20.35 0.22 -14.23
C VAL A 459 20.61 -0.19 -15.67
N THR A 460 19.63 -0.81 -16.33
CA THR A 460 19.77 -1.31 -17.70
C THR A 460 18.76 -0.62 -18.62
N GLY A 461 19.18 -0.18 -19.81
CA GLY A 461 18.28 0.33 -20.87
C GLY A 461 17.45 1.57 -20.50
N ARG A 462 17.82 2.29 -19.44
CA ARG A 462 17.09 3.48 -18.97
C ARG A 462 17.93 4.72 -19.16
N GLU A 463 17.91 5.23 -20.38
CA GLU A 463 18.66 6.41 -20.79
C GLU A 463 18.39 7.61 -19.87
N ASN A 464 19.36 8.52 -19.78
CA ASN A 464 19.29 9.74 -18.96
C ASN A 464 19.11 9.49 -17.45
N SER A 465 19.36 8.26 -16.98
CA SER A 465 19.41 7.97 -15.55
C SER A 465 20.60 8.70 -14.90
N LEU A 466 20.36 9.29 -13.72
CA LEU A 466 21.28 10.21 -13.06
C LEU A 466 21.36 9.92 -11.55
N ILE A 467 22.58 9.90 -11.03
CA ILE A 467 22.86 9.90 -9.59
C ILE A 467 23.69 11.14 -9.23
N ARG A 468 23.31 11.87 -8.17
CA ARG A 468 24.05 13.06 -7.70
C ARG A 468 23.85 13.28 -6.20
N ASN A 469 24.69 14.09 -5.57
CA ASN A 469 24.61 14.41 -4.13
C ASN A 469 24.40 13.16 -3.27
N THR A 470 25.12 12.08 -3.53
CA THR A 470 24.84 10.77 -2.93
C THR A 470 26.13 10.18 -2.39
N CYS A 471 26.06 9.55 -1.21
CA CYS A 471 27.19 8.79 -0.69
C CYS A 471 26.92 7.28 -0.75
N ILE A 472 27.90 6.52 -1.21
CA ILE A 472 27.92 5.06 -1.15
C ILE A 472 29.03 4.62 -0.21
N LYS A 473 28.64 4.36 1.05
CA LYS A 473 29.51 3.92 2.15
C LYS A 473 29.41 2.40 2.31
N ALA A 474 29.88 1.67 1.32
CA ALA A 474 30.08 0.22 1.36
C ALA A 474 31.55 -0.14 1.10
N PRO A 475 32.09 -1.23 1.67
CA PRO A 475 33.44 -1.70 1.37
C PRO A 475 33.64 -1.91 -0.14
N GLY A 476 34.77 -1.43 -0.69
CA GLY A 476 35.09 -1.59 -2.11
C GLY A 476 34.23 -0.78 -3.09
N ALA A 477 33.26 0.01 -2.59
CA ALA A 477 32.42 0.84 -3.46
C ALA A 477 33.25 1.87 -4.23
N SER A 478 32.98 1.99 -5.53
CA SER A 478 33.61 2.97 -6.42
C SER A 478 32.64 3.36 -7.53
N SER A 479 33.08 4.19 -8.49
CA SER A 479 32.27 4.50 -9.68
C SER A 479 31.83 3.25 -10.45
N SER A 480 32.60 2.15 -10.41
CA SER A 480 32.21 0.89 -11.04
C SER A 480 31.02 0.20 -10.36
N SER A 481 30.68 0.57 -9.13
CA SER A 481 29.50 0.07 -8.42
C SER A 481 28.19 0.64 -8.97
N ILE A 482 28.25 1.59 -9.91
CA ILE A 482 27.10 2.26 -10.53
C ILE A 482 27.09 1.90 -12.02
N GLY A 483 26.21 0.98 -12.41
CA GLY A 483 25.98 0.57 -13.79
C GLY A 483 24.82 1.32 -14.44
N GLY A 484 25.02 1.80 -15.67
CA GLY A 484 23.99 2.37 -16.54
C GLY A 484 23.32 3.66 -16.05
N MET A 485 24.00 4.41 -15.19
CA MET A 485 23.61 5.76 -14.80
C MET A 485 24.76 6.74 -15.03
N ARG A 486 24.43 7.98 -15.35
CA ARG A 486 25.39 9.08 -15.32
C ARG A 486 25.67 9.47 -13.87
N ILE A 487 26.95 9.46 -13.49
CA ILE A 487 27.41 9.98 -12.20
C ILE A 487 27.54 11.51 -12.31
N GLY A 488 26.70 12.23 -11.59
CA GLY A 488 26.72 13.68 -11.50
C GLY A 488 27.57 14.20 -10.34
N ASN A 489 27.42 15.50 -10.06
CA ASN A 489 28.17 16.18 -9.02
C ASN A 489 27.93 15.59 -7.63
N ASN A 490 28.93 15.69 -6.77
CA ASN A 490 28.86 15.33 -5.34
C ASN A 490 28.41 13.87 -5.13
N VAL A 491 28.92 12.94 -5.93
CA VAL A 491 28.84 11.51 -5.63
C VAL A 491 30.16 11.10 -4.99
N SER A 492 30.08 10.46 -3.82
CA SER A 492 31.26 10.06 -3.06
C SER A 492 31.18 8.60 -2.61
N PHE A 493 32.34 7.99 -2.39
CA PHE A 493 32.47 6.58 -2.06
C PHE A 493 33.33 6.41 -0.80
N GLY A 494 33.13 5.30 -0.09
CA GLY A 494 33.95 4.90 1.05
C GLY A 494 33.65 5.64 2.36
N LYS A 495 34.52 5.44 3.36
CA LYS A 495 34.23 5.76 4.78
C LYS A 495 33.94 7.23 5.06
N GLN A 496 34.56 8.13 4.30
CA GLN A 496 34.57 9.56 4.61
C GLN A 496 33.40 10.34 3.97
N CYS A 497 32.73 9.80 2.93
CA CYS A 497 31.69 10.53 2.18
C CYS A 497 32.06 12.00 1.85
N ALA A 498 33.36 12.30 1.74
CA ALA A 498 33.84 13.66 1.65
C ALA A 498 33.39 14.27 0.32
N GLY A 499 32.64 15.37 0.38
CA GLY A 499 32.15 16.10 -0.80
C GLY A 499 30.81 15.63 -1.37
N GLY A 500 30.20 14.55 -0.85
CA GLY A 500 28.95 14.01 -1.41
C GLY A 500 27.65 14.55 -0.79
N LEU A 501 27.55 14.46 0.54
CA LEU A 501 26.36 14.83 1.31
C LEU A 501 26.70 15.89 2.36
N ARG A 502 25.88 16.94 2.48
CA ARG A 502 26.08 18.00 3.49
C ARG A 502 25.79 17.53 4.91
N ALA A 503 24.84 16.62 5.10
CA ALA A 503 24.44 16.10 6.41
C ALA A 503 24.02 14.61 6.31
N PRO A 504 24.98 13.68 6.17
CA PRO A 504 24.68 12.25 5.97
C PRO A 504 23.83 11.64 7.10
N ASP A 505 24.02 12.08 8.35
CA ASP A 505 23.26 11.58 9.51
C ASP A 505 21.79 12.02 9.53
N LYS A 506 21.42 12.97 8.66
CA LYS A 506 20.04 13.42 8.49
C LYS A 506 19.37 12.80 7.27
N VAL A 507 20.09 12.06 6.42
CA VAL A 507 19.49 11.42 5.23
C VAL A 507 18.38 10.45 5.62
N GLY A 508 17.29 10.46 4.85
CA GLY A 508 16.07 9.74 5.18
C GLY A 508 15.11 10.58 6.02
N SER A 509 15.56 11.69 6.63
CA SER A 509 14.71 12.59 7.41
C SER A 509 14.19 13.75 6.59
N ALA A 510 12.93 14.12 6.79
CA ALA A 510 12.32 15.26 6.13
C ALA A 510 13.07 16.61 6.31
N GLY A 511 13.84 16.77 7.39
CA GLY A 511 14.66 17.95 7.68
C GLY A 511 15.96 18.03 6.89
N ASN A 512 16.35 16.96 6.17
CA ASN A 512 17.57 16.92 5.37
C ASN A 512 17.39 17.26 3.89
N LEU A 513 16.15 17.49 3.46
CA LEU A 513 15.94 18.21 2.22
C LEU A 513 16.42 19.63 2.45
N SER A 514 17.73 19.86 2.31
CA SER A 514 18.26 21.20 2.18
C SER A 514 17.39 21.88 1.14
N THR A 515 17.00 23.12 1.41
CA THR A 515 16.44 24.04 0.43
C THR A 515 17.51 24.28 -0.65
N VAL A 516 17.83 23.25 -1.42
CA VAL A 516 18.51 23.39 -2.69
C VAL A 516 17.45 24.06 -3.55
N PRO A 517 17.73 25.23 -4.13
CA PRO A 517 16.88 25.78 -5.15
C PRO A 517 16.62 24.65 -6.14
N ILE A 518 15.34 24.39 -6.44
CA ILE A 518 14.98 23.63 -7.62
C ILE A 518 15.84 24.22 -8.72
N PRO A 519 16.71 23.45 -9.40
CA PRO A 519 17.43 24.00 -10.54
C PRO A 519 16.35 24.63 -11.43
N ASN A 520 16.50 25.92 -11.76
CA ASN A 520 15.80 26.53 -12.87
C ASN A 520 16.29 25.84 -14.15
N GLY A 521 15.97 24.55 -14.27
CA GLY A 521 15.95 23.84 -15.51
C GLY A 521 14.67 24.29 -16.18
N THR A 522 14.77 25.38 -16.91
CA THR A 522 14.00 25.56 -18.13
C THR A 522 14.10 24.25 -18.91
N PHE A 523 13.10 23.38 -18.74
CA PHE A 523 12.71 22.50 -19.83
C PHE A 523 12.39 23.47 -20.96
N GLY A 524 13.18 23.46 -22.03
CA GLY A 524 13.00 24.31 -23.19
C GLY A 524 11.64 24.02 -23.84
N GLY A 525 10.59 24.64 -23.30
CA GLY A 525 9.40 24.98 -24.06
C GLY A 525 9.76 26.19 -24.90
N GLY A 526 9.91 25.99 -26.20
CA GLY A 526 9.99 27.09 -27.15
C GLY A 526 8.79 28.03 -26.99
N PRO A 527 8.96 29.35 -27.21
CA PRO A 527 7.93 30.33 -26.94
C PRO A 527 6.85 30.27 -28.03
N GLY A 528 5.63 29.97 -27.62
CA GLY A 528 4.44 30.06 -28.46
C GLY A 528 3.21 30.15 -27.56
N GLY A 529 2.91 31.37 -27.08
CA GLY A 529 1.71 31.65 -26.32
C GLY A 529 0.46 31.65 -27.21
N GLY A 530 -0.64 31.11 -26.71
CA GLY A 530 -1.97 31.19 -27.32
C GLY A 530 -2.97 30.25 -26.64
N PRO A 531 -4.24 30.64 -26.48
CA PRO A 531 -5.06 30.29 -25.32
C PRO A 531 -5.80 28.95 -25.40
N TYR A 532 -6.15 28.44 -24.22
CA TYR A 532 -7.15 27.42 -23.96
C TYR A 532 -8.44 27.64 -24.76
N TYR A 533 -8.82 26.68 -25.62
CA TYR A 533 -10.21 26.24 -25.83
C TYR A 533 -10.23 24.88 -26.58
N ASP A 534 -10.83 23.90 -25.92
CA ASP A 534 -11.80 22.92 -26.43
C ASP A 534 -11.69 22.39 -27.88
N ILE A 535 -11.21 21.14 -28.05
CA ILE A 535 -11.55 20.27 -29.19
C ILE A 535 -11.58 18.80 -28.74
N PHE A 536 -12.69 18.38 -28.12
CA PHE A 536 -13.19 17.00 -28.25
C PHE A 536 -14.09 16.93 -29.49
N SER A 537 -13.50 16.83 -30.68
CA SER A 537 -14.15 16.29 -31.88
C SER A 537 -13.15 16.23 -33.04
N SER A 538 -13.27 15.16 -33.84
CA SER A 538 -12.46 14.86 -35.02
C SER A 538 -11.08 14.24 -34.76
N LEU A 539 -11.02 12.92 -34.73
CA LEU A 539 -10.11 12.17 -35.60
C LEU A 539 -10.83 10.90 -36.05
N LYS A 540 -11.64 11.08 -37.09
CA LYS A 540 -12.09 10.04 -38.00
C LYS A 540 -10.96 9.79 -39.00
N GLU A 541 -10.70 8.50 -39.23
CA GLU A 541 -10.08 7.91 -40.43
C GLU A 541 -8.93 8.67 -41.10
N ARG A 542 -7.72 8.11 -40.97
CA ARG A 542 -6.80 8.13 -42.11
C ARG A 542 -5.99 6.84 -42.16
N ASP A 543 -6.31 6.08 -43.20
CA ASP A 543 -5.54 5.01 -43.81
C ASP A 543 -4.06 5.37 -43.92
N VAL A 544 -3.21 4.41 -43.56
CA VAL A 544 -1.85 4.30 -44.11
C VAL A 544 -1.69 2.88 -44.62
N SER A 545 -1.83 2.75 -45.93
CA SER A 545 -1.40 1.59 -46.70
C SER A 545 0.11 1.66 -46.97
N ASN A 546 0.67 0.47 -47.21
CA ASN A 546 1.98 0.16 -47.80
C ASN A 546 3.21 0.21 -46.88
N ASN A 547 3.62 -0.98 -46.43
CA ASN A 547 4.85 -1.56 -46.99
C ASN A 547 4.81 -3.09 -46.99
N LYS A 548 4.85 -3.67 -48.19
CA LYS A 548 5.08 -5.09 -48.46
C LYS A 548 6.57 -5.24 -48.71
N ASP A 549 7.26 -6.04 -47.90
CA ASP A 549 8.35 -6.91 -48.34
C ASP A 549 8.54 -8.02 -47.30
N GLY A 550 8.03 -9.20 -47.65
CA GLY A 550 7.97 -10.37 -46.79
C GLY A 550 9.14 -11.32 -47.06
N GLY A 551 9.92 -11.61 -46.01
CA GLY A 551 10.79 -12.78 -45.98
C GLY A 551 9.98 -14.07 -45.76
N LEU A 552 10.50 -15.19 -46.28
CA LEU A 552 9.90 -16.54 -46.22
C LEU A 552 9.42 -16.94 -44.80
N LEU A 553 10.08 -16.44 -43.76
CA LEU A 553 9.75 -16.69 -42.36
C LEU A 553 8.45 -15.98 -41.91
N GLY A 554 8.14 -14.82 -42.48
CA GLY A 554 6.93 -14.05 -42.17
C GLY A 554 5.65 -14.70 -42.69
N ASN A 555 5.73 -15.37 -43.85
CA ASN A 555 4.61 -16.11 -44.42
C ASN A 555 4.32 -17.41 -43.65
N PHE A 556 5.35 -18.07 -43.11
CA PHE A 556 5.17 -19.25 -42.25
C PHE A 556 4.51 -18.89 -40.91
N LEU A 557 4.96 -17.82 -40.26
CA LEU A 557 4.40 -17.35 -38.98
C LEU A 557 2.96 -16.81 -39.12
N ASN A 558 2.63 -16.17 -40.23
CA ASN A 558 1.25 -15.77 -40.52
C ASN A 558 0.33 -16.96 -40.82
N GLY A 559 0.86 -18.05 -41.40
CA GLY A 559 0.13 -19.31 -41.57
C GLY A 559 -0.25 -19.93 -40.22
N ILE A 560 0.69 -20.00 -39.29
CA ILE A 560 0.45 -20.53 -37.93
C ILE A 560 -0.57 -19.68 -37.18
N LYS A 561 -0.47 -18.33 -37.26
CA LYS A 561 -1.44 -17.43 -36.60
C LYS A 561 -2.87 -17.61 -37.12
N LYS A 562 -3.05 -17.80 -38.43
CA LYS A 562 -4.38 -18.05 -39.03
C LYS A 562 -4.92 -19.43 -38.66
N ALA A 563 -4.08 -20.46 -38.59
CA ALA A 563 -4.49 -21.80 -38.18
C ALA A 563 -4.90 -21.87 -36.69
N VAL A 564 -4.13 -21.23 -35.81
CA VAL A 564 -4.44 -21.16 -34.37
C VAL A 564 -5.69 -20.31 -34.11
N GLY A 565 -5.85 -19.18 -34.81
CA GLY A 565 -7.06 -18.35 -34.73
C GLY A 565 -8.32 -19.07 -35.21
N GLY A 566 -8.22 -19.86 -36.29
CA GLY A 566 -9.33 -20.68 -36.79
C GLY A 566 -9.75 -21.77 -35.80
N LEU A 567 -8.78 -22.48 -35.21
CA LEU A 567 -9.06 -23.52 -34.21
C LEU A 567 -9.71 -22.93 -32.94
N PHE A 568 -9.27 -21.74 -32.51
CA PHE A 568 -9.84 -21.05 -31.36
C PHE A 568 -11.29 -20.63 -31.59
N MET A 569 -11.63 -20.15 -32.80
CA MET A 569 -13.01 -19.80 -33.17
C MET A 569 -13.93 -21.02 -33.22
N VAL A 570 -13.45 -22.18 -33.68
CA VAL A 570 -14.24 -23.42 -33.70
C VAL A 570 -14.53 -23.91 -32.26
N ILE A 571 -13.55 -23.82 -31.36
CA ILE A 571 -13.74 -24.21 -29.95
C ILE A 571 -14.74 -23.28 -29.26
N ILE A 572 -14.63 -21.97 -29.44
CA ILE A 572 -15.59 -20.99 -28.88
C ILE A 572 -16.99 -21.21 -29.45
N GLY A 573 -17.11 -21.44 -30.76
CA GLY A 573 -18.38 -21.77 -31.40
C GLY A 573 -19.02 -23.04 -30.82
N GLY A 574 -18.23 -24.09 -30.60
CA GLY A 574 -18.69 -25.33 -29.98
C GLY A 574 -19.19 -25.14 -28.54
N ILE A 575 -18.46 -24.37 -27.72
CA ILE A 575 -18.86 -24.04 -26.34
C ILE A 575 -20.17 -23.24 -26.33
N LEU A 576 -20.33 -22.28 -27.24
CA LEU A 576 -21.54 -21.48 -27.34
C LEU A 576 -22.76 -22.32 -27.71
N ILE A 577 -22.62 -23.28 -28.64
CA ILE A 577 -23.69 -24.21 -29.01
C ILE A 577 -24.11 -25.08 -27.82
N ILE A 578 -23.14 -25.58 -27.03
CA ILE A 578 -23.43 -26.37 -25.82
C ILE A 578 -24.18 -25.53 -24.79
N LEU A 579 -23.77 -24.28 -24.56
CA LEU A 579 -24.45 -23.38 -23.63
C LEU A 579 -25.89 -23.07 -24.05
N ILE A 580 -26.13 -22.86 -25.35
CA ILE A 580 -27.47 -22.66 -25.90
C ILE A 580 -28.32 -23.92 -25.72
N ALA A 581 -27.77 -25.11 -25.97
CA ALA A 581 -28.47 -26.37 -25.75
C ALA A 581 -28.84 -26.58 -24.27
N CYS A 582 -27.92 -26.28 -23.33
CA CYS A 582 -28.18 -26.34 -21.89
C CYS A 582 -29.31 -25.38 -21.46
N ALA A 583 -29.31 -24.15 -21.98
CA ALA A 583 -30.36 -23.17 -21.67
C ALA A 583 -31.75 -23.62 -22.19
N LEU A 584 -31.81 -24.25 -23.37
CA LEU A 584 -33.02 -24.83 -23.93
C LEU A 584 -33.54 -26.00 -23.08
N ILE A 585 -32.65 -26.90 -22.64
CA ILE A 585 -33.02 -28.02 -21.76
C ILE A 585 -33.59 -27.50 -20.43
N PHE A 586 -32.96 -26.50 -19.81
CA PHE A 586 -33.47 -25.88 -18.59
C PHE A 586 -34.85 -25.24 -18.78
N SER A 587 -35.06 -24.56 -19.89
CA SER A 587 -36.35 -23.94 -20.21
C SER A 587 -37.46 -24.99 -20.39
N ILE A 588 -37.17 -26.09 -21.09
CA ILE A 588 -38.12 -27.21 -21.24
C ILE A 588 -38.43 -27.83 -19.88
N TYR A 589 -37.43 -28.04 -19.03
CA TYR A 589 -37.60 -28.60 -17.70
C TYR A 589 -38.45 -27.71 -16.80
N ALA A 590 -38.25 -26.38 -16.85
CA ALA A 590 -39.06 -25.43 -16.11
C ALA A 590 -40.53 -25.44 -16.56
N ILE A 591 -40.79 -25.52 -17.87
CA ILE A 591 -42.15 -25.64 -18.42
C ILE A 591 -42.80 -26.96 -17.96
N PHE A 592 -42.06 -28.06 -17.97
CA PHE A 592 -42.57 -29.36 -17.51
C PHE A 592 -42.93 -29.35 -16.02
N LEU A 593 -42.08 -28.79 -15.16
CA LEU A 593 -42.36 -28.62 -13.74
C LEU A 593 -43.60 -27.73 -13.50
N TYR A 594 -43.74 -26.65 -14.28
CA TYR A 594 -44.91 -25.77 -14.20
C TYR A 594 -46.21 -26.49 -14.59
N LEU A 595 -46.18 -27.34 -15.62
CA LEU A 595 -47.34 -28.15 -16.02
C LEU A 595 -47.71 -29.19 -14.97
N ILE A 596 -46.73 -29.88 -14.37
CA ILE A 596 -46.96 -30.80 -13.25
C ILE A 596 -47.61 -30.05 -12.08
N TYR A 597 -47.05 -28.90 -11.70
CA TYR A 597 -47.59 -28.07 -10.63
C TYR A 597 -49.05 -27.66 -10.88
N LYS A 598 -49.40 -27.31 -12.13
CA LYS A 598 -50.78 -27.00 -12.50
C LYS A 598 -51.73 -28.19 -12.39
N ILE A 599 -51.30 -29.40 -12.77
CA ILE A 599 -52.11 -30.63 -12.66
C ILE A 599 -52.42 -30.95 -11.19
N PHE A 600 -51.50 -30.67 -10.26
CA PHE A 600 -51.73 -30.90 -8.83
C PHE A 600 -52.61 -29.84 -8.14
N LEU A 601 -52.89 -28.71 -8.80
CA LEU A 601 -53.71 -27.61 -8.26
C LEU A 601 -55.15 -27.57 -8.80
N THR A 602 -55.49 -28.43 -9.76
CA THR A 602 -56.84 -28.64 -10.28
C THR A 602 -57.32 -30.02 -9.90
#